data_AF-A0A961VLX2-F1
#
_entry.id   AF-A0A961VLX2-F1
#
_cell.length_a   1.000
_cell.length_b   1.000
_cell.length_c   1.000
_cell.angle_alpha   90.00
_cell.angle_beta   90.00
_cell.angle_gamma   90.00
#
_symmetry.space_group_name_H-M   'P 1'
#
loop_
_entity.id
_entity.type
_entity.pdbx_description
1 polymer ?
#
loop_
_entity_poly.entity_id
_entity_poly.type
_entity_poly.pdbx_seq_one_letter_code
_entity_poly.pdbx_strand_id
1 'polypeptide(L)'
;MAEAVLKAWSAFLGTHARALRRVEARLKAAGMPPLEWYDVLLELERAGGRLRIGDLAERVVVAPYNMTRLLDRLEADGLLGRERLATDRRGAFAVLTAKGGRLRKEMWPVYEAAIRDVFAPLTASEAQTLERGLDRVAARLRAADRDGPEAAAAD
;
A
#
# COMPACT_ATOMS: atom_id res chain seq x y z
N MET A 1 1.90 -4.95 -30.71
CA MET A 1 2.40 -5.14 -29.32
C MET A 1 2.61 -3.81 -28.59
N ALA A 2 3.45 -2.89 -29.07
CA ALA A 2 3.72 -1.62 -28.40
C ALA A 2 2.46 -0.77 -28.13
N GLU A 3 1.58 -0.61 -29.12
CA GLU A 3 0.34 0.17 -28.96
C GLU A 3 -0.61 -0.43 -27.91
N ALA A 4 -0.75 -1.76 -27.89
CA ALA A 4 -1.58 -2.46 -26.91
C ALA A 4 -1.04 -2.28 -25.48
N VAL A 5 0.29 -2.30 -25.31
CA VAL A 5 0.95 -2.04 -24.02
C VAL A 5 0.70 -0.60 -23.56
N LEU A 6 0.82 0.39 -24.45
CA LEU A 6 0.56 1.79 -24.12
C LEU A 6 -0.91 2.05 -23.75
N LYS A 7 -1.85 1.41 -24.44
CA LYS A 7 -3.28 1.45 -24.08
C LYS A 7 -3.54 0.82 -22.71
N ALA A 8 -2.94 -0.34 -22.44
CA ALA A 8 -3.04 -0.99 -21.13
C ALA A 8 -2.46 -0.13 -20.00
N TRP A 9 -1.31 0.52 -20.24
CA TRP A 9 -0.69 1.46 -19.30
C TRP A 9 -1.60 2.65 -18.97
N SER A 10 -2.14 3.31 -20.00
CA SER A 10 -3.06 4.44 -19.82
C SER A 10 -4.34 4.04 -19.08
N ALA A 11 -4.90 2.88 -19.44
CA ALA A 11 -6.07 2.32 -18.74
C ALA A 11 -5.76 2.01 -17.27
N PHE A 12 -4.60 1.41 -16.99
CA PHE A 12 -4.16 1.11 -15.62
C PHE A 12 -4.04 2.38 -14.77
N LEU A 13 -3.25 3.37 -15.21
CA LEU A 13 -3.06 4.61 -14.47
C LEU A 13 -4.36 5.38 -14.27
N GLY A 14 -5.14 5.52 -15.34
CA GLY A 14 -6.40 6.25 -15.31
C GLY A 14 -7.44 5.57 -14.43
N THR A 15 -7.47 4.24 -14.38
CA THR A 15 -8.40 3.49 -13.53
C THR A 15 -7.95 3.52 -12.08
N HIS A 16 -6.66 3.31 -11.81
CA HIS A 16 -6.07 3.41 -10.48
C HIS A 16 -6.38 4.76 -9.81
N ALA A 17 -6.12 5.87 -10.51
CA ALA A 17 -6.37 7.20 -9.97
C ALA A 17 -7.86 7.47 -9.68
N ARG A 18 -8.77 6.96 -10.53
CA ARG A 18 -10.22 7.08 -10.31
C ARG A 18 -10.70 6.20 -9.15
N ALA A 19 -10.16 4.98 -9.05
CA ALA A 19 -10.46 4.03 -7.99
C ALA A 19 -10.07 4.59 -6.62
N LEU A 20 -8.85 5.10 -6.46
CA LEU A 20 -8.39 5.69 -5.19
C LEU A 20 -9.29 6.84 -4.75
N ARG A 21 -9.61 7.79 -5.65
CA ARG A 21 -10.54 8.89 -5.33
C ARG A 21 -11.92 8.39 -4.89
N ARG A 22 -12.42 7.31 -5.50
CA ARG A 22 -13.72 6.72 -5.15
C ARG A 22 -13.69 6.08 -3.76
N VAL A 23 -12.60 5.39 -3.42
CA VAL A 23 -12.38 4.77 -2.11
C VAL A 23 -12.23 5.85 -1.03
N GLU A 24 -11.40 6.86 -1.26
CA GLU A 24 -11.22 8.01 -0.35
C GLU A 24 -12.54 8.72 -0.07
N ALA A 25 -13.34 8.99 -1.11
CA ALA A 25 -14.65 9.60 -0.95
C ALA A 25 -15.60 8.75 -0.10
N ARG A 26 -15.52 7.41 -0.23
CA ARG A 26 -16.33 6.47 0.55
C ARG A 26 -15.92 6.41 2.01
N LEU A 27 -14.62 6.33 2.29
CA LEU A 27 -14.10 6.40 3.65
C LEU A 27 -14.51 7.71 4.32
N LYS A 28 -14.33 8.83 3.63
CA LYS A 28 -14.73 10.15 4.14
C LYS A 28 -16.24 10.23 4.42
N ALA A 29 -17.08 9.74 3.51
CA ALA A 29 -18.53 9.74 3.70
C ALA A 29 -18.99 8.85 4.88
N ALA A 30 -18.23 7.81 5.20
CA ALA A 30 -18.46 6.93 6.35
C ALA A 30 -17.84 7.45 7.65
N GLY A 31 -17.23 8.65 7.67
CA GLY A 31 -16.55 9.19 8.85
C GLY A 31 -15.23 8.48 9.20
N MET A 32 -14.67 7.71 8.26
CA MET A 32 -13.43 6.98 8.47
C MET A 32 -12.19 7.87 8.27
N PRO A 33 -11.04 7.52 8.87
CA PRO A 33 -9.77 8.19 8.61
C PRO A 33 -9.34 8.16 7.13
N PRO A 34 -8.36 9.01 6.77
CA PRO A 34 -7.82 9.04 5.41
C PRO A 34 -7.31 7.69 4.91
N LEU A 35 -7.38 7.44 3.60
CA LEU A 35 -7.00 6.15 3.01
C LEU A 35 -5.54 5.79 3.28
N GLU A 36 -4.63 6.76 3.34
CA GLU A 36 -3.23 6.51 3.62
C GLU A 36 -2.99 5.95 5.04
N TRP A 37 -3.92 6.14 5.97
CA TRP A 37 -3.85 5.53 7.31
C TRP A 37 -4.13 4.03 7.21
N TYR A 38 -5.18 3.68 6.47
CA TYR A 38 -5.54 2.28 6.22
C TYR A 38 -4.39 1.52 5.55
N ASP A 39 -3.74 2.14 4.55
CA ASP A 39 -2.62 1.54 3.81
C ASP A 39 -1.43 1.21 4.73
N VAL A 40 -1.00 2.14 5.58
CA VAL A 40 0.06 1.90 6.57
C VAL A 40 -0.31 0.78 7.55
N LEU A 41 -1.53 0.82 8.11
CA LEU A 41 -1.97 -0.15 9.10
C LEU A 41 -2.11 -1.55 8.48
N LEU A 42 -2.54 -1.64 7.22
CA LEU A 42 -2.63 -2.88 6.47
C LEU A 42 -1.24 -3.51 6.26
N GLU A 43 -0.26 -2.72 5.81
CA GLU A 43 1.09 -3.24 5.56
C GLU A 43 1.82 -3.64 6.85
N LEU A 44 1.62 -2.90 7.95
CA LEU A 44 2.11 -3.33 9.26
C LEU A 44 1.48 -4.65 9.70
N GLU A 45 0.17 -4.82 9.52
CA GLU A 45 -0.51 -6.07 9.86
C GLU A 45 -0.01 -7.25 9.01
N ARG A 46 0.15 -7.06 7.70
CA ARG A 46 0.70 -8.06 6.78
C ARG A 46 2.13 -8.48 7.17
N ALA A 47 2.89 -7.56 7.76
CA ALA A 47 4.23 -7.81 8.27
C ALA A 47 4.28 -8.44 9.68
N GLY A 48 3.13 -8.83 10.26
CA GLY A 48 3.08 -9.40 11.62
C GLY A 48 3.11 -8.35 12.73
N GLY A 49 2.76 -7.10 12.41
CA GLY A 49 2.61 -6.00 13.36
C GLY A 49 3.87 -5.16 13.57
N ARG A 50 4.99 -5.46 12.92
CA ARG A 50 6.25 -4.71 13.08
C ARG A 50 7.02 -4.69 11.77
N LEU A 51 7.41 -3.49 11.32
CA LEU A 51 8.16 -3.33 10.08
C LEU A 51 9.15 -2.17 10.19
N ARG A 52 10.32 -2.30 9.55
CA ARG A 52 11.28 -1.19 9.45
C ARG A 52 10.63 -0.06 8.64
N ILE A 53 10.82 1.20 9.04
CA ILE A 53 10.16 2.34 8.37
C ILE A 53 10.56 2.46 6.89
N GLY A 54 11.81 2.11 6.54
CA GLY A 54 12.25 2.06 5.14
C GLY A 54 11.43 1.06 4.33
N ASP A 55 11.41 -0.19 4.77
CA ASP A 55 10.64 -1.27 4.13
C ASP A 55 9.13 -0.97 4.12
N LEU A 56 8.60 -0.31 5.15
CA LEU A 56 7.21 0.14 5.19
C LEU A 56 6.95 1.16 4.08
N ALA A 57 7.86 2.12 3.88
CA ALA A 57 7.73 3.14 2.83
C ALA A 57 7.76 2.56 1.41
N GLU A 58 8.42 1.41 1.22
CA GLU A 58 8.44 0.68 -0.06
C GLU A 58 7.16 -0.12 -0.32
N ARG A 59 6.44 -0.54 0.74
CA ARG A 59 5.25 -1.40 0.61
C ARG A 59 3.94 -0.65 0.48
N VAL A 60 3.84 0.52 1.12
CA VAL A 60 2.66 1.38 1.02
C VAL A 60 2.43 1.83 -0.42
N VAL A 61 1.17 1.80 -0.85
CA VAL A 61 0.79 2.12 -2.23
C VAL A 61 0.21 3.53 -2.34
N VAL A 62 -0.43 4.01 -1.27
CA VAL A 62 -1.18 5.27 -1.22
C VAL A 62 -0.44 6.35 -0.42
N ALA A 63 0.60 5.99 0.33
CA ALA A 63 1.25 6.93 1.23
C ALA A 63 1.81 8.18 0.51
N PRO A 64 1.69 9.36 1.14
CA PRO A 64 2.17 10.60 0.57
C PRO A 64 3.71 10.66 0.53
N TYR A 65 4.25 11.60 -0.26
CA TYR A 65 5.67 11.96 -0.29
C TYR A 65 6.30 12.24 1.10
N ASN A 66 5.50 12.45 2.16
CA ASN A 66 5.97 12.67 3.52
C ASN A 66 5.50 11.57 4.49
N MET A 67 6.10 10.40 4.35
CA MET A 67 5.88 9.24 5.22
C MET A 67 6.11 9.57 6.70
N THR A 68 7.17 10.29 7.03
CA THR A 68 7.49 10.66 8.43
C THR A 68 6.33 11.38 9.11
N ARG A 69 5.75 12.39 8.45
CA ARG A 69 4.60 13.14 8.98
C ARG A 69 3.34 12.29 9.09
N LEU A 70 3.13 11.34 8.17
CA LEU A 70 2.02 10.38 8.29
C LEU A 70 2.21 9.51 9.54
N LEU A 71 3.39 8.93 9.72
CA LEU A 71 3.70 8.10 10.87
C LEU A 71 3.64 8.89 12.18
N ASP A 72 4.05 10.16 12.20
CA ASP A 72 3.94 11.02 13.39
C ASP A 72 2.47 11.21 13.81
N ARG A 73 1.56 11.41 12.84
CA ARG A 73 0.11 11.51 13.12
C ARG A 73 -0.48 10.19 13.63
N LEU A 74 -0.11 9.08 13.00
CA LEU A 74 -0.55 7.74 13.43
C LEU A 74 -0.04 7.39 14.84
N GLU A 75 1.18 7.81 15.19
CA GLU A 75 1.76 7.65 16.52
C GLU A 75 1.08 8.57 17.55
N ALA A 76 0.82 9.83 17.20
CA ALA A 76 0.08 10.77 18.07
C ALA A 76 -1.33 10.27 18.39
N ASP A 77 -1.99 9.62 17.43
CA ASP A 77 -3.29 8.98 17.62
C ASP A 77 -3.21 7.60 18.29
N GLY A 78 -2.01 7.14 18.65
CA GLY A 78 -1.77 5.87 19.33
C GLY A 78 -2.15 4.65 18.49
N LEU A 79 -2.06 4.75 17.16
CA LEU A 79 -2.36 3.67 16.22
C LEU A 79 -1.13 2.80 15.94
N LEU A 80 0.05 3.40 16.03
CA LEU A 80 1.34 2.71 16.01
C LEU A 80 2.29 3.32 17.05
N GLY A 81 3.41 2.66 17.33
CA GLY A 81 4.54 3.24 18.04
C GLY A 81 5.84 3.09 17.24
N ARG A 82 6.90 3.77 17.68
CA ARG A 82 8.24 3.64 17.13
C ARG A 82 9.23 2.98 18.09
N GLU A 83 9.94 1.97 17.59
CA GLU A 83 11.06 1.36 18.29
C GLU A 83 12.39 1.72 17.62
N ARG A 84 13.41 2.09 18.40
CA ARG A 84 14.79 2.28 17.90
C ARG A 84 15.66 1.13 18.39
N LEU A 85 16.48 0.55 17.50
CA LEU A 85 17.55 -0.36 17.93
C LEU A 85 18.66 0.45 18.61
N ALA A 86 19.10 0.00 19.79
CA ALA A 86 20.17 0.65 20.55
C ALA A 86 21.50 0.69 19.77
N THR A 87 21.70 -0.25 18.87
CA THR A 87 22.95 -0.47 18.10
C THR A 87 22.92 0.08 16.68
N ASP A 88 21.76 0.46 16.14
CA ASP A 88 21.66 1.03 14.79
C ASP A 88 20.75 2.27 14.77
N ARG A 89 21.38 3.44 14.61
CA ARG A 89 20.69 4.73 14.45
C ARG A 89 19.98 4.87 13.09
N ARG A 90 20.19 3.93 12.15
CA ARG A 90 19.67 3.98 10.76
C ARG A 90 18.36 3.20 10.56
N GLY A 91 17.75 2.63 11.59
CA GLY A 91 16.49 1.90 11.44
C GLY A 91 15.54 2.06 12.62
N ALA A 92 14.57 2.96 12.52
CA ALA A 92 13.39 2.92 13.37
C ALA A 92 12.38 1.92 12.81
N PHE A 93 11.72 1.18 13.69
CA PHE A 93 10.61 0.29 13.37
C PHE A 93 9.30 0.99 13.69
N ALA A 94 8.31 0.81 12.83
CA ALA A 94 6.92 1.09 13.16
C ALA A 94 6.28 -0.21 13.70
N VAL A 95 5.56 -0.08 14.81
CA VAL A 95 4.93 -1.20 15.51
C VAL A 95 3.43 -0.93 15.64
N LEU A 96 2.63 -1.82 15.09
CA LEU A 96 1.18 -1.74 15.14
C LEU A 96 0.68 -1.92 16.58
N THR A 97 -0.16 -1.00 17.03
CA THR A 97 -0.82 -1.14 18.34
C THR A 97 -2.13 -1.94 18.20
N ALA A 98 -2.68 -2.41 19.32
CA ALA A 98 -4.01 -2.98 19.34
C ALA A 98 -5.10 -1.99 18.86
N LYS A 99 -4.93 -0.68 19.13
CA LYS A 99 -5.85 0.36 18.65
C LYS A 99 -5.79 0.49 17.13
N GLY A 100 -4.59 0.54 16.56
CA GLY A 100 -4.37 0.56 15.12
C GLY A 100 -4.96 -0.66 14.41
N GLY A 101 -4.73 -1.86 14.97
CA GLY A 101 -5.31 -3.10 14.43
C GLY A 101 -6.84 -3.11 14.46
N ARG A 102 -7.48 -2.56 15.50
CA ARG A 102 -8.94 -2.40 15.56
C ARG A 102 -9.45 -1.42 14.50
N LEU A 103 -8.83 -0.25 14.39
CA LEU A 103 -9.22 0.76 13.40
C LEU A 103 -9.12 0.21 11.97
N ARG A 104 -8.04 -0.50 11.64
CA ARG A 104 -7.87 -1.16 10.33
C ARG A 104 -9.03 -2.11 10.02
N LYS A 105 -9.45 -2.92 11.01
CA LYS A 105 -10.60 -3.83 10.88
C LYS A 105 -11.92 -3.07 10.71
N GLU A 106 -12.08 -1.95 11.39
CA GLU A 106 -13.27 -1.09 11.30
C GLU A 106 -13.40 -0.41 9.93
N MET A 107 -12.28 -0.01 9.33
CA MET A 107 -12.25 0.56 7.98
C MET A 107 -12.50 -0.48 6.88
N TRP A 108 -12.22 -1.77 7.14
CA TRP A 108 -12.26 -2.84 6.13
C TRP A 108 -13.59 -2.95 5.39
N PRO A 109 -14.78 -3.00 6.04
CA PRO A 109 -16.04 -3.13 5.31
C PRO A 109 -16.31 -1.99 4.32
N VAL A 110 -15.92 -0.76 4.68
CA VAL A 110 -16.09 0.42 3.80
C VAL A 110 -15.11 0.37 2.63
N TYR A 111 -13.85 0.01 2.92
CA TYR A 111 -12.82 -0.16 1.91
C TYR A 111 -13.16 -1.29 0.92
N GLU A 112 -13.52 -2.47 1.43
CA GLU A 112 -13.90 -3.64 0.64
C GLU A 112 -15.09 -3.34 -0.27
N ALA A 113 -16.16 -2.75 0.27
CA ALA A 113 -17.33 -2.37 -0.52
C ALA A 113 -16.98 -1.36 -1.61
N ALA A 114 -16.10 -0.39 -1.31
CA ALA A 114 -15.63 0.57 -2.31
C ALA A 114 -14.89 -0.12 -3.48
N ILE A 115 -14.01 -1.07 -3.17
CA ILE A 115 -13.25 -1.83 -4.17
C ILE A 115 -14.17 -2.75 -4.98
N ARG A 116 -15.08 -3.48 -4.32
CA ARG A 116 -16.06 -4.34 -5.01
C ARG A 116 -16.87 -3.57 -6.03
N ASP A 117 -17.32 -2.36 -5.68
CA ASP A 117 -18.06 -1.50 -6.61
C ASP A 117 -17.22 -0.99 -7.78
N VAL A 118 -15.95 -0.66 -7.54
CA VAL A 118 -15.03 -0.23 -8.62
C VAL A 118 -14.85 -1.34 -9.65
N PHE A 119 -14.77 -2.59 -9.19
CA PHE A 119 -14.55 -3.76 -10.04
C PHE A 119 -15.83 -4.51 -10.42
N ALA A 120 -17.01 -4.05 -9.99
CA ALA A 120 -18.30 -4.67 -10.27
C ALA A 120 -18.60 -4.89 -11.78
N PRO A 121 -18.10 -4.08 -12.72
CA PRO A 121 -18.28 -4.34 -14.15
C PRO A 121 -17.54 -5.58 -14.67
N LEU A 122 -16.56 -6.11 -13.94
CA LEU A 122 -15.78 -7.28 -14.39
C LEU A 122 -16.47 -8.58 -14.01
N THR A 123 -16.47 -9.52 -14.95
CA THR A 123 -16.70 -10.94 -14.64
C THR A 123 -15.51 -11.51 -13.85
N ALA A 124 -15.72 -12.66 -13.19
CA ALA A 124 -14.64 -13.36 -12.48
C ALA A 124 -13.47 -13.72 -13.41
N SER A 125 -13.73 -14.13 -14.65
CA SER A 125 -12.69 -14.49 -15.62
C SER A 125 -11.86 -13.26 -16.06
N GLU A 126 -12.52 -12.12 -16.26
CA GLU A 126 -11.84 -10.86 -16.58
C GLU A 126 -10.98 -10.37 -15.41
N ALA A 127 -11.50 -10.43 -14.19
CA ALA A 127 -10.77 -10.07 -12.98
C ALA A 127 -9.50 -10.93 -12.81
N GLN A 128 -9.61 -12.25 -12.98
CA GLN A 128 -8.47 -13.16 -12.94
C GLN A 128 -7.47 -12.91 -14.08
N THR A 129 -7.95 -12.52 -15.26
CA THR A 129 -7.08 -12.18 -16.38
C THR A 129 -6.28 -10.91 -16.11
N LEU A 130 -6.93 -9.90 -15.53
CA LEU A 130 -6.29 -8.67 -15.10
C LEU A 130 -5.24 -8.94 -14.01
N GLU A 131 -5.59 -9.71 -12.97
CA GLU A 131 -4.69 -10.14 -11.89
C GLU A 131 -3.43 -10.80 -12.45
N ARG A 132 -3.58 -11.86 -13.25
CA ARG A 132 -2.43 -12.57 -13.87
C ARG A 132 -1.58 -11.66 -14.76
N GLY A 133 -2.19 -10.66 -15.40
CA GLY A 133 -1.47 -9.65 -16.18
C GLY A 133 -0.58 -8.79 -15.29
N LEU A 134 -1.16 -8.21 -14.24
CA LEU A 134 -0.46 -7.35 -13.29
C LEU A 134 0.61 -8.11 -12.51
N ASP A 135 0.36 -9.35 -12.09
CA ASP A 135 1.32 -10.18 -11.36
C ASP A 135 2.59 -10.45 -12.17
N ARG A 136 2.46 -10.72 -13.47
CA ARG A 136 3.62 -10.91 -14.36
C ARG A 136 4.46 -9.64 -14.47
N VAL A 137 3.81 -8.48 -14.54
CA VAL A 137 4.51 -7.18 -14.56
C VAL A 137 5.20 -6.93 -13.21
N ALA A 138 4.50 -7.15 -12.09
CA ALA A 138 5.06 -6.98 -10.75
C ALA A 138 6.25 -7.91 -10.49
N ALA A 139 6.17 -9.17 -10.92
CA ALA A 139 7.27 -10.13 -10.81
C ALA A 139 8.52 -9.67 -11.59
N ARG A 140 8.34 -9.10 -12.79
CA ARG A 140 9.43 -8.54 -13.58
C ARG A 140 10.08 -7.33 -12.91
N LEU A 141 9.28 -6.43 -12.33
CA LEU A 141 9.79 -5.26 -11.61
C LEU A 141 10.62 -5.67 -10.39
N ARG A 142 10.11 -6.59 -9.56
CA ARG A 142 10.84 -7.14 -8.40
C ARG A 142 12.12 -7.90 -8.77
N ALA A 143 12.21 -8.46 -9.97
CA ALA A 143 13.45 -9.05 -10.46
C ALA A 143 14.46 -7.96 -10.83
N ALA A 144 14.03 -6.94 -11.57
CA ALA A 144 14.88 -5.81 -11.93
C ALA A 144 15.41 -5.03 -10.72
N ASP A 145 14.61 -4.86 -9.65
CA ASP A 145 15.04 -4.18 -8.42
C ASP A 145 16.10 -4.98 -7.64
N ARG A 146 16.06 -6.33 -7.73
CA ARG A 146 17.08 -7.21 -7.13
C ARG A 146 18.39 -7.23 -7.89
N ASP A 147 18.33 -7.05 -9.21
CA ASP A 147 19.49 -7.07 -10.10
C ASP A 147 20.10 -5.66 -10.33
N GLY A 148 19.71 -4.67 -9.52
CA GLY A 148 20.21 -3.30 -9.57
C GLY A 148 21.71 -3.15 -9.24
N PRO A 149 22.32 -1.99 -9.56
CA PRO A 149 23.78 -1.81 -9.66
C PRO A 149 24.60 -2.01 -8.37
N GLU A 150 23.96 -2.27 -7.22
CA GLU A 150 24.65 -2.51 -5.94
C GLU A 150 25.26 -3.91 -5.84
N ALA A 151 24.80 -4.88 -6.65
CA ALA A 151 25.40 -6.22 -6.74
C ALA A 151 26.75 -6.27 -7.50
N ALA A 152 27.13 -5.19 -8.18
CA ALA A 152 28.36 -5.12 -8.99
C ALA A 152 29.55 -4.42 -8.29
N ALA A 153 29.37 -3.96 -7.05
CA ALA A 153 30.42 -3.27 -6.28
C ALA A 153 31.04 -4.12 -5.15
N ALA A 154 30.74 -5.43 -5.13
CA ALA A 154 31.30 -6.38 -4.18
C ALA A 154 31.94 -7.56 -4.93
N ASP A 155 33.01 -7.27 -5.67
CA ASP A 155 34.06 -8.22 -6.03
C ASP A 155 35.38 -7.47 -6.30
#